data_AF-A0A7V8XWV0-F1
#
_entry.id   AF-A0A7V8XWV0-F1
#
_cell.length_a   1.000
_cell.length_b   1.000
_cell.length_c   1.000
_cell.angle_alpha   90.00
_cell.angle_beta   90.00
_cell.angle_gamma   90.00
#
_symmetry.space_group_name_H-M   'P 1'
#
loop_
_entity.id
_entity.type
_entity.pdbx_description
1 polymer ?
#
loop_
_entity_poly.entity_id
_entity_poly.type
_entity_poly.pdbx_seq_one_letter_code
_entity_poly.pdbx_strand_id
1 'polypeptide(L)'
;MPDVSTVHPSFAAAEAVWDLCRTVAAGSRAVKAKGRLFLPQPSGMTTPNYAVYLRRAALFPALGRTIQALCGTVFTRTPIVQGVPSALVPHLADVTWSGDETVEDAAIWAVGEVLTTGRCGILLDMPIAGGRPYWVLVEAEAIINWRTARVGNDPDQLVHLVIRETVVVPTADGFGQTIVPQYRELALIDATYRTRIWTRSDPALIVDPAQTPWVSGGWVEPTRRGQPLDVIPFSFIGPSGIAADVAKPPLEDLAQLVLDHYLHSADLGWGLFLTALPTPWVSGSKTTTPLKIGSSVAWDLEAGGKAGMLEFTGAGLAAIRDAMAAKERQMALLGGKLLLDAPTAQAAETATSARLKFASETASLRTIARAISAAFSRVLRWHCWWMGTGEMDPAIRVDLNDDFFTLKATPEDVKALMLLLQTDAIAFETFYAQLQRGGWTREGVSAEQELSAIARQQAALLPTMPDNND
;
A
#
# COMPACT_ATOMS: atom_id res chain seq x y z
N MET A 1 -16.28 -33.06 7.24
CA MET A 1 -16.39 -32.09 8.35
C MET A 1 -16.29 -30.69 7.75
N PRO A 2 -16.95 -29.67 8.32
CA PRO A 2 -16.76 -28.29 7.87
C PRO A 2 -15.28 -27.89 8.03
N ASP A 3 -14.70 -27.31 6.99
CA ASP A 3 -13.31 -26.82 6.99
C ASP A 3 -13.31 -25.30 6.82
N VAL A 4 -13.09 -24.59 7.92
CA VAL A 4 -13.02 -23.11 7.96
C VAL A 4 -11.86 -22.55 7.14
N SER A 5 -10.85 -23.37 6.78
CA SER A 5 -9.73 -22.95 5.94
C SER A 5 -10.03 -22.97 4.45
N THR A 6 -11.24 -23.38 4.04
CA THR A 6 -11.67 -23.34 2.64
C THR A 6 -11.64 -21.90 2.12
N VAL A 7 -10.90 -21.67 1.04
CA VAL A 7 -10.75 -20.36 0.41
C VAL A 7 -11.79 -20.12 -0.68
N HIS A 8 -12.18 -18.85 -0.90
CA HIS A 8 -13.04 -18.44 -1.99
C HIS A 8 -12.31 -18.62 -3.35
N PRO A 9 -13.01 -18.99 -4.45
CA PRO A 9 -12.37 -19.16 -5.76
C PRO A 9 -11.58 -17.92 -6.24
N SER A 10 -12.13 -16.72 -6.02
CA SER A 10 -11.42 -15.47 -6.34
C SER A 10 -10.20 -15.20 -5.46
N PHE A 11 -10.17 -15.72 -4.23
CA PHE A 11 -8.97 -15.68 -3.39
C PHE A 11 -7.88 -16.56 -4.01
N ALA A 12 -8.22 -17.82 -4.33
CA ALA A 12 -7.27 -18.77 -4.91
C ALA A 12 -6.67 -18.28 -6.24
N ALA A 13 -7.45 -17.54 -7.03
CA ALA A 13 -6.98 -16.95 -8.29
C ALA A 13 -6.01 -15.76 -8.08
N ALA A 14 -6.10 -15.04 -6.96
CA ALA A 14 -5.36 -13.81 -6.71
C ALA A 14 -4.16 -13.97 -5.77
N GLU A 15 -4.14 -15.02 -4.94
CA GLU A 15 -3.11 -15.24 -3.90
C GLU A 15 -1.67 -15.13 -4.43
N ALA A 16 -1.38 -15.76 -5.57
CA ALA A 16 -0.04 -15.72 -6.17
C ALA A 16 0.36 -14.31 -6.62
N VAL A 17 -0.61 -13.52 -7.09
CA VAL A 17 -0.38 -12.13 -7.52
C VAL A 17 -0.14 -11.23 -6.31
N TRP A 18 -0.90 -11.42 -5.23
CA TRP A 18 -0.69 -10.69 -3.97
C TRP A 18 0.70 -10.98 -3.39
N ASP A 19 1.12 -12.26 -3.35
CA ASP A 19 2.45 -12.65 -2.89
C ASP A 19 3.56 -12.01 -3.73
N LEU A 20 3.40 -11.98 -5.06
CA LEU A 20 4.32 -11.30 -5.97
C LEU A 20 4.43 -9.81 -5.64
N CYS A 21 3.31 -9.08 -5.65
CA CYS A 21 3.29 -7.64 -5.43
C CYS A 21 3.88 -7.27 -4.05
N ARG A 22 3.43 -7.96 -2.98
CA ARG A 22 3.90 -7.70 -1.62
C ARG A 22 5.39 -8.01 -1.47
N THR A 23 5.87 -9.12 -2.03
CA THR A 23 7.29 -9.49 -1.96
C THR A 23 8.17 -8.50 -2.71
N VAL A 24 7.76 -8.07 -3.91
CA VAL A 24 8.51 -7.09 -4.72
C VAL A 24 8.49 -5.71 -4.04
N ALA A 25 7.36 -5.31 -3.44
CA ALA A 25 7.24 -4.05 -2.71
C ALA A 25 8.12 -4.01 -1.45
N ALA A 26 8.22 -5.15 -0.74
CA ALA A 26 9.11 -5.31 0.42
C ALA A 26 10.60 -5.26 0.07
N GLY A 27 10.95 -5.40 -1.21
CA GLY A 27 12.28 -5.14 -1.75
C GLY A 27 13.25 -6.32 -1.73
N SER A 28 14.54 -6.00 -1.90
CA SER A 28 15.59 -6.97 -2.30
C SER A 28 15.72 -8.15 -1.34
N ARG A 29 15.60 -7.92 -0.03
CA ARG A 29 15.69 -8.99 0.98
C ARG A 29 14.56 -10.01 0.82
N ALA A 30 13.33 -9.54 0.65
CA ALA A 30 12.15 -10.39 0.51
C ALA A 30 12.18 -11.17 -0.82
N VAL A 31 12.49 -10.49 -1.93
CA VAL A 31 12.65 -11.12 -3.25
C VAL A 31 13.72 -12.22 -3.23
N LYS A 32 14.89 -11.94 -2.63
CA LYS A 32 15.97 -12.95 -2.53
C LYS A 32 15.59 -14.12 -1.63
N ALA A 33 14.78 -13.91 -0.60
CA ALA A 33 14.30 -14.98 0.29
C ALA A 33 13.40 -15.99 -0.43
N LYS A 34 12.69 -15.59 -1.50
CA LYS A 34 11.94 -16.51 -2.37
C LYS A 34 12.84 -17.43 -3.20
N GLY A 35 14.15 -17.14 -3.28
CA GLY A 35 15.15 -18.02 -3.89
C GLY A 35 14.76 -18.48 -5.28
N ARG A 36 14.68 -19.80 -5.48
CA ARG A 36 14.40 -20.43 -6.78
C ARG A 36 13.02 -20.12 -7.36
N LEU A 37 12.06 -19.68 -6.54
CA LEU A 37 10.74 -19.30 -7.03
C LEU A 37 10.82 -18.03 -7.88
N PHE A 38 11.61 -17.04 -7.44
CA PHE A 38 11.73 -15.73 -8.10
C PHE A 38 13.03 -15.57 -8.91
N LEU A 39 14.02 -16.43 -8.66
CA LEU A 39 15.25 -16.53 -9.42
C LEU A 39 15.53 -18.01 -9.72
N PRO A 40 14.88 -18.60 -10.75
CA PRO A 40 15.10 -19.99 -11.11
C PRO A 40 16.57 -20.30 -11.31
N GLN A 41 17.02 -21.45 -10.82
CA GLN A 41 18.41 -21.87 -10.97
C GLN A 41 18.68 -22.29 -12.42
N PRO A 42 19.65 -21.68 -13.13
CA PRO A 42 19.99 -22.09 -14.48
C PRO A 42 20.42 -23.57 -14.55
N SER A 43 20.05 -24.24 -15.63
CA SER A 43 20.38 -25.65 -15.85
C SER A 43 21.89 -25.87 -15.78
N GLY A 44 22.34 -26.86 -15.00
CA GLY A 44 23.76 -27.19 -14.86
C GLY A 44 24.53 -26.34 -13.83
N MET A 45 23.91 -25.31 -13.23
CA MET A 45 24.54 -24.56 -12.14
C MET A 45 24.56 -25.40 -10.86
N THR A 46 25.66 -25.41 -10.11
CA THR A 46 25.74 -26.09 -8.80
C THR A 46 25.12 -25.23 -7.70
N THR A 47 24.73 -25.83 -6.58
CA THR A 47 24.18 -25.08 -5.42
C THR A 47 25.13 -23.98 -4.90
N PRO A 48 26.45 -24.20 -4.76
CA PRO A 48 27.38 -23.13 -4.37
C PRO A 48 27.42 -21.98 -5.38
N ASN A 49 27.41 -22.29 -6.69
CA ASN A 49 27.40 -21.27 -7.73
C ASN A 49 26.08 -20.47 -7.73
N TYR A 50 24.96 -21.15 -7.47
CA TYR A 50 23.66 -20.49 -7.33
C TYR A 50 23.62 -19.51 -6.16
N ALA A 51 24.26 -19.83 -5.03
CA ALA A 51 24.36 -18.88 -3.91
C ALA A 51 25.14 -17.59 -4.30
N VAL A 52 26.21 -17.73 -5.10
CA VAL A 52 26.96 -16.58 -5.64
C VAL A 52 26.12 -15.81 -6.66
N TYR A 53 25.40 -16.51 -7.54
CA TYR A 53 24.47 -15.95 -8.52
C TYR A 53 23.38 -15.10 -7.85
N LEU A 54 22.68 -15.66 -6.86
CA LEU A 54 21.66 -14.98 -6.05
C LEU A 54 22.21 -13.76 -5.30
N ARG A 55 23.43 -13.87 -4.76
CA ARG A 55 24.08 -12.75 -4.06
C ARG A 55 24.31 -11.56 -4.99
N ARG A 56 24.64 -11.82 -6.26
CA ARG A 56 24.95 -10.80 -7.29
C ARG A 56 23.73 -10.15 -7.90
N ALA A 57 22.59 -10.83 -7.91
CA ALA A 57 21.34 -10.26 -8.39
C ALA A 57 20.98 -8.97 -7.61
N ALA A 58 20.71 -7.87 -8.31
CA ALA A 58 20.29 -6.61 -7.71
C ALA A 58 18.86 -6.28 -8.14
N LEU A 59 17.96 -6.11 -7.16
CA LEU A 59 16.60 -5.66 -7.38
C LEU A 59 16.58 -4.13 -7.47
N PHE A 60 15.98 -3.59 -8.52
CA PHE A 60 15.66 -2.16 -8.60
C PHE A 60 14.34 -1.89 -7.84
N PRO A 61 14.33 -1.15 -6.73
CA PRO A 61 13.16 -1.05 -5.84
C PRO A 61 12.12 -0.03 -6.35
N ALA A 62 11.69 -0.16 -7.62
CA ALA A 62 10.73 0.76 -8.22
C ALA A 62 9.35 0.67 -7.56
N LEU A 63 8.82 -0.55 -7.36
CA LEU A 63 7.45 -0.75 -6.87
C LEU A 63 7.22 -0.10 -5.50
N GLY A 64 8.07 -0.41 -4.51
CA GLY A 64 7.95 0.17 -3.17
C GLY A 64 8.07 1.70 -3.17
N ARG A 65 8.96 2.26 -3.99
CA ARG A 65 9.10 3.72 -4.15
C ARG A 65 7.87 4.35 -4.79
N THR A 66 7.29 3.71 -5.80
CA THR A 66 6.05 4.16 -6.44
C THR A 66 4.88 4.15 -5.45
N ILE A 67 4.71 3.08 -4.66
CA ILE A 67 3.67 3.01 -3.62
C ILE A 67 3.83 4.17 -2.62
N GLN A 68 5.04 4.35 -2.06
CA GLN A 68 5.31 5.43 -1.11
C GLN A 68 5.01 6.82 -1.68
N ALA A 69 5.40 7.06 -2.93
CA ALA A 69 5.21 8.33 -3.59
C ALA A 69 3.74 8.61 -3.96
N LEU A 70 2.97 7.58 -4.36
CA LEU A 70 1.53 7.69 -4.58
C LEU A 70 0.78 7.90 -3.25
N CYS A 71 1.15 7.19 -2.18
CA CYS A 71 0.63 7.46 -0.83
C CYS A 71 0.91 8.92 -0.44
N GLY A 72 2.16 9.39 -0.54
CA GLY A 72 2.52 10.77 -0.24
C GLY A 72 1.74 11.79 -1.06
N THR A 73 1.36 11.45 -2.30
CA THR A 73 0.52 12.30 -3.15
C THR A 73 -0.90 12.47 -2.59
N VAL A 74 -1.52 11.38 -2.10
CA VAL A 74 -2.83 11.42 -1.43
C VAL A 74 -2.76 12.22 -0.13
N PHE A 75 -1.74 12.00 0.70
CA PHE A 75 -1.62 12.64 2.00
C PHE A 75 -0.85 13.98 1.98
N THR A 76 -0.73 14.61 0.81
CA THR A 76 -0.34 16.03 0.73
C THR A 76 -1.34 16.95 1.42
N ARG A 77 -2.57 16.48 1.63
CA ARG A 77 -3.58 17.11 2.47
C ARG A 77 -4.14 16.06 3.43
N THR A 78 -4.25 16.42 4.70
CA THR A 78 -4.85 15.58 5.74
C THR A 78 -6.31 15.23 5.39
N PRO A 79 -6.77 14.00 5.69
CA PRO A 79 -8.17 13.62 5.52
C PRO A 79 -9.14 14.57 6.24
N ILE A 80 -10.22 14.95 5.54
CA ILE A 80 -11.26 15.78 6.12
C ILE A 80 -12.32 14.86 6.74
N VAL A 81 -12.46 14.91 8.07
CA VAL A 81 -13.49 14.16 8.81
C VAL A 81 -14.60 15.10 9.25
N GLN A 82 -15.85 14.77 8.94
CA GLN A 82 -17.01 15.62 9.24
C GLN A 82 -18.17 14.82 9.83
N GLY A 83 -19.10 15.53 10.48
CA GLY A 83 -20.34 14.97 11.02
C GLY A 83 -20.17 14.10 12.28
N VAL A 84 -18.95 13.97 12.80
CA VAL A 84 -18.69 13.15 14.00
C VAL A 84 -19.18 13.87 15.26
N PRO A 85 -20.02 13.23 16.10
CA PRO A 85 -20.45 13.81 17.37
C PRO A 85 -19.26 14.18 18.26
N SER A 86 -19.33 15.32 18.96
CA SER A 86 -18.23 15.85 19.78
C SER A 86 -17.68 14.84 20.81
N ALA A 87 -18.55 14.01 21.39
CA ALA A 87 -18.18 12.96 22.33
C ALA A 87 -17.31 11.85 21.74
N LEU A 88 -17.34 11.66 20.41
CA LEU A 88 -16.62 10.60 19.70
C LEU A 88 -15.37 11.11 18.95
N VAL A 89 -15.16 12.43 18.88
CA VAL A 89 -13.95 13.01 18.29
C VAL A 89 -12.66 12.43 18.89
N PRO A 90 -12.55 12.15 20.22
CA PRO A 90 -11.35 11.51 20.78
C PRO A 90 -11.06 10.11 20.21
N HIS A 91 -12.05 9.40 19.67
CA HIS A 91 -11.82 8.07 19.06
C HIS A 91 -11.09 8.18 17.72
N LEU A 92 -11.11 9.35 17.07
CA LEU A 92 -10.40 9.54 15.78
C LEU A 92 -8.87 9.55 15.96
N ALA A 93 -8.39 9.79 17.17
CA ALA A 93 -6.97 9.74 17.52
C ALA A 93 -6.46 8.32 17.77
N ASP A 94 -7.36 7.34 17.91
CA ASP A 94 -7.03 5.92 18.11
C ASP A 94 -8.23 5.08 17.66
N VAL A 95 -8.31 4.76 16.36
CA VAL A 95 -9.47 4.06 15.79
C VAL A 95 -9.41 2.56 15.97
N THR A 96 -8.20 1.99 16.07
CA THR A 96 -7.95 0.55 16.24
C THR A 96 -7.94 0.12 17.69
N TRP A 97 -7.90 1.08 18.63
CA TRP A 97 -7.75 0.81 20.06
C TRP A 97 -6.44 0.11 20.42
N SER A 98 -5.40 0.36 19.63
CA SER A 98 -4.01 -0.04 19.89
C SER A 98 -3.22 1.02 20.66
N GLY A 99 -3.70 2.26 20.70
CA GLY A 99 -3.17 3.35 21.54
C GLY A 99 -2.77 4.61 20.77
N ASP A 100 -2.47 4.52 19.47
CA ASP A 100 -1.91 5.62 18.68
C ASP A 100 -2.26 5.62 17.18
N GLU A 101 -3.11 4.70 16.71
CA GLU A 101 -3.45 4.62 15.27
C GLU A 101 -4.61 5.56 14.93
N THR A 102 -4.32 6.68 14.28
CA THR A 102 -5.34 7.66 13.88
C THR A 102 -6.15 7.21 12.66
N VAL A 103 -7.24 7.92 12.36
CA VAL A 103 -7.98 7.76 11.08
C VAL A 103 -7.04 7.95 9.87
N GLU A 104 -6.08 8.87 9.96
CA GLU A 104 -5.13 9.16 8.91
C GLU A 104 -4.14 8.00 8.72
N ASP A 105 -3.60 7.45 9.81
CA ASP A 105 -2.69 6.28 9.75
C ASP A 105 -3.37 5.06 9.12
N ALA A 106 -4.60 4.77 9.56
CA ALA A 106 -5.43 3.72 8.97
C ALA A 106 -5.68 3.96 7.47
N ALA A 107 -5.89 5.22 7.06
CA ALA A 107 -6.08 5.57 5.65
C ALA A 107 -4.79 5.41 4.84
N ILE A 108 -3.63 5.80 5.39
CA ILE A 108 -2.31 5.61 4.79
C ILE A 108 -2.07 4.12 4.53
N TRP A 109 -2.36 3.28 5.53
CA TRP A 109 -2.31 1.83 5.41
C TRP A 109 -3.24 1.33 4.30
N ALA A 110 -4.50 1.78 4.28
CA ALA A 110 -5.47 1.33 3.28
C ALA A 110 -5.07 1.72 1.84
N VAL A 111 -4.52 2.92 1.63
CA VAL A 111 -3.98 3.33 0.31
C VAL A 111 -2.82 2.42 -0.10
N GLY A 112 -1.89 2.14 0.82
CA GLY A 112 -0.77 1.25 0.57
C GLY A 112 -1.20 -0.17 0.19
N GLU A 113 -2.17 -0.73 0.91
CA GLU A 113 -2.72 -2.06 0.64
C GLU A 113 -3.45 -2.11 -0.71
N VAL A 114 -4.34 -1.15 -0.99
CA VAL A 114 -5.06 -1.13 -2.28
C VAL A 114 -4.10 -0.96 -3.46
N LEU A 115 -3.03 -0.18 -3.32
CA LEU A 115 -2.00 -0.08 -4.37
C LEU A 115 -1.20 -1.37 -4.56
N THR A 116 -0.98 -2.13 -3.48
CA THR A 116 -0.13 -3.33 -3.48
C THR A 116 -0.89 -4.57 -3.91
N THR A 117 -2.04 -4.85 -3.30
CA THR A 117 -2.81 -6.10 -3.48
C THR A 117 -4.17 -5.85 -4.13
N GLY A 118 -4.55 -4.59 -4.40
CA GLY A 118 -5.85 -4.28 -5.00
C GLY A 118 -7.03 -4.53 -4.07
N ARG A 119 -6.79 -4.85 -2.80
CA ARG A 119 -7.84 -5.17 -1.85
C ARG A 119 -7.36 -5.02 -0.41
N CYS A 120 -8.23 -4.53 0.46
CA CYS A 120 -8.15 -4.74 1.89
C CYS A 120 -9.56 -4.66 2.48
N GLY A 121 -9.68 -4.71 3.80
CA GLY A 121 -10.95 -4.49 4.47
C GLY A 121 -10.80 -3.96 5.87
N ILE A 122 -11.92 -3.51 6.42
CA ILE A 122 -12.02 -3.00 7.78
C ILE A 122 -13.24 -3.66 8.43
N LEU A 123 -12.99 -4.39 9.51
CA LEU A 123 -14.03 -4.90 10.40
C LEU A 123 -14.18 -3.92 11.57
N LEU A 124 -15.40 -3.52 11.89
CA LEU A 124 -15.69 -2.84 13.15
C LEU A 124 -16.06 -3.89 14.19
N ASP A 125 -15.22 -4.07 15.21
CA ASP A 125 -15.45 -5.04 16.29
C ASP A 125 -15.66 -4.32 17.63
N MET A 126 -16.20 -5.03 18.61
CA MET A 126 -16.40 -4.53 19.97
C MET A 126 -16.20 -5.67 20.98
N PRO A 127 -15.57 -5.42 22.14
CA PRO A 127 -15.45 -6.44 23.17
C PRO A 127 -16.80 -6.89 23.70
N ILE A 128 -16.93 -8.20 23.96
CA ILE A 128 -18.14 -8.83 24.52
C ILE A 128 -18.50 -8.23 25.88
N ALA A 129 -17.49 -7.86 26.68
CA ALA A 129 -17.67 -7.24 28.00
C ALA A 129 -18.22 -5.79 27.94
N GLY A 130 -18.49 -5.27 26.74
CA GLY A 130 -18.78 -3.86 26.52
C GLY A 130 -17.52 -3.02 26.43
N GLY A 131 -17.66 -1.82 25.89
CA GLY A 131 -16.54 -0.92 25.61
C GLY A 131 -16.85 -0.06 24.40
N ARG A 132 -15.80 0.50 23.77
CA ARG A 132 -15.95 1.21 22.51
C ARG A 132 -15.71 0.27 21.32
N PRO A 133 -16.36 0.52 20.17
CA PRO A 133 -16.00 -0.12 18.91
C PRO A 133 -14.56 0.22 18.53
N TYR A 134 -13.91 -0.67 17.80
CA TYR A 134 -12.57 -0.46 17.27
C TYR A 134 -12.43 -1.09 15.88
N TRP A 135 -11.51 -0.54 15.10
CA TRP A 135 -11.31 -0.93 13.71
C TRP A 135 -10.25 -2.01 13.65
N VAL A 136 -10.59 -3.15 13.06
CA VAL A 136 -9.64 -4.21 12.72
C VAL A 136 -9.33 -4.07 11.23
N LEU A 137 -8.10 -3.67 10.94
CA LEU A 137 -7.57 -3.54 9.59
C LEU A 137 -7.19 -4.93 9.07
N VAL A 138 -7.70 -5.30 7.89
CA VAL A 138 -7.61 -6.66 7.35
C VAL A 138 -6.96 -6.64 5.97
N GLU A 139 -5.78 -7.25 5.86
CA GLU A 139 -5.07 -7.45 4.60
C GLU A 139 -5.85 -8.36 3.64
N ALA A 140 -5.61 -8.25 2.32
CA ALA A 140 -6.28 -9.10 1.31
C ALA A 140 -6.14 -10.60 1.63
N GLU A 141 -4.94 -11.01 2.02
CA GLU A 141 -4.55 -12.40 2.30
C GLU A 141 -5.20 -12.97 3.57
N ALA A 142 -5.76 -12.10 4.42
CA ALA A 142 -6.52 -12.50 5.59
C ALA A 142 -8.00 -12.71 5.28
N ILE A 143 -8.53 -12.14 4.19
CA ILE A 143 -9.94 -12.28 3.77
C ILE A 143 -10.08 -13.55 2.93
N ILE A 144 -10.17 -14.72 3.58
CA ILE A 144 -10.03 -16.00 2.86
C ILE A 144 -11.34 -16.48 2.20
N ASN A 145 -12.50 -16.15 2.77
CA ASN A 145 -13.78 -16.60 2.26
C ASN A 145 -14.88 -15.59 2.55
N TRP A 146 -15.80 -15.40 1.61
CA TRP A 146 -16.94 -14.50 1.77
C TRP A 146 -18.10 -14.93 0.88
N ARG A 147 -19.30 -14.50 1.24
CA ARG A 147 -20.51 -14.66 0.42
C ARG A 147 -21.40 -13.46 0.57
N THR A 148 -21.84 -12.93 -0.57
CA THR A 148 -22.91 -11.93 -0.64
C THR A 148 -24.21 -12.61 -1.05
N ALA A 149 -25.34 -12.06 -0.59
CA ALA A 149 -26.66 -12.48 -1.01
C ALA A 149 -27.62 -11.29 -0.99
N ARG A 150 -28.68 -11.38 -1.79
CA ARG A 150 -29.77 -10.41 -1.72
C ARG A 150 -30.54 -10.59 -0.41
N VAL A 151 -30.60 -9.55 0.40
CA VAL A 151 -31.36 -9.50 1.65
C VAL A 151 -32.15 -8.20 1.66
N GLY A 152 -33.49 -8.32 1.67
CA GLY A 152 -34.36 -7.16 1.50
C GLY A 152 -34.10 -6.43 0.17
N ASN A 153 -33.76 -5.14 0.26
CA ASN A 153 -33.49 -4.28 -0.89
C ASN A 153 -32.00 -4.19 -1.26
N ASP A 154 -31.10 -4.76 -0.46
CA ASP A 154 -29.67 -4.80 -0.77
C ASP A 154 -29.39 -6.05 -1.63
N PRO A 155 -28.99 -5.89 -2.91
CA PRO A 155 -28.71 -7.03 -3.77
C PRO A 155 -27.44 -7.81 -3.39
N ASP A 156 -26.50 -7.19 -2.68
CA ASP A 156 -25.15 -7.73 -2.45
C ASP A 156 -24.73 -7.65 -0.98
N GLN A 157 -25.67 -7.81 -0.04
CA GLN A 157 -25.36 -7.78 1.39
C GLN A 157 -24.40 -8.93 1.74
N LEU A 158 -23.35 -8.62 2.51
CA LEU A 158 -22.42 -9.61 3.04
C LEU A 158 -23.12 -10.49 4.09
N VAL A 159 -23.27 -11.78 3.81
CA VAL A 159 -23.95 -12.76 4.68
C VAL A 159 -22.99 -13.74 5.34
N HIS A 160 -21.77 -13.87 4.83
CA HIS A 160 -20.73 -14.73 5.39
C HIS A 160 -19.35 -14.15 5.08
N LEU A 161 -18.45 -14.20 6.05
CA LEU A 161 -17.06 -13.78 5.93
C LEU A 161 -16.18 -14.63 6.86
N VAL A 162 -15.02 -15.05 6.37
CA VAL A 162 -13.99 -15.71 7.15
C VAL A 162 -12.70 -14.90 7.05
N ILE A 163 -12.18 -14.52 8.21
CA ILE A 163 -10.93 -13.79 8.35
C ILE A 163 -9.91 -14.70 9.01
N ARG A 164 -8.72 -14.82 8.40
CA ARG A 164 -7.56 -15.47 9.00
C ARG A 164 -6.82 -14.46 9.86
N GLU A 165 -6.73 -14.75 11.15
CA GLU A 165 -6.03 -13.95 12.14
C GLU A 165 -4.85 -14.73 12.70
N THR A 166 -3.93 -14.03 13.36
CA THR A 166 -2.84 -14.64 14.11
C THR A 166 -2.87 -14.16 15.55
N VAL A 167 -2.62 -15.07 16.48
CA VAL A 167 -2.52 -14.76 17.90
C VAL A 167 -1.15 -15.14 18.42
N VAL A 168 -0.60 -14.28 19.28
CA VAL A 168 0.65 -14.54 19.97
C VAL A 168 0.35 -15.26 21.26
N VAL A 169 0.79 -16.51 21.37
CA VAL A 169 0.63 -17.34 22.56
C VAL A 169 1.99 -17.49 23.25
N PRO A 170 2.09 -17.23 24.57
CA PRO A 170 3.32 -17.50 25.32
C PRO A 170 3.71 -18.97 25.19
N THR A 171 5.00 -19.26 25.07
CA THR A 171 5.50 -20.63 25.17
C THR A 171 5.33 -21.15 26.60
N ALA A 172 5.37 -22.47 26.78
CA ALA A 172 5.12 -23.11 28.09
C ALA A 172 6.09 -22.65 29.20
N ASP A 173 7.29 -22.19 28.83
CA ASP A 173 8.29 -21.63 29.75
C ASP A 173 8.04 -20.15 30.11
N GLY A 174 7.08 -19.49 29.46
CA GLY A 174 6.68 -18.10 29.72
C GLY A 174 7.62 -17.03 29.15
N PHE A 175 8.73 -17.41 28.50
CA PHE A 175 9.73 -16.46 27.98
C PHE A 175 9.70 -16.30 26.46
N GLY A 176 9.24 -17.33 25.75
CA GLY A 176 9.06 -17.30 24.30
C GLY A 176 7.63 -16.95 23.90
N GLN A 177 7.47 -16.70 22.60
CA GLN A 177 6.19 -16.42 21.96
C GLN A 177 6.07 -17.27 20.71
N THR A 178 4.89 -17.86 20.51
CA THR A 178 4.55 -18.61 19.31
C THR A 178 3.36 -17.93 18.64
N ILE A 179 3.47 -17.70 17.33
CA ILE A 179 2.40 -17.15 16.52
C ILE A 179 1.55 -18.31 16.01
N VAL A 180 0.28 -18.35 16.39
CA VAL A 180 -0.65 -19.42 16.03
C VAL A 180 -1.77 -18.83 15.16
N PRO A 181 -2.11 -19.47 14.03
CA PRO A 181 -3.26 -19.04 13.22
C PRO A 181 -4.58 -19.35 13.92
N GLN A 182 -5.54 -18.44 13.78
CA GLN A 182 -6.95 -18.63 14.13
C GLN A 182 -7.83 -18.11 13.00
N TYR A 183 -9.10 -18.52 12.95
CA TYR A 183 -10.06 -17.97 12.00
C TYR A 183 -11.24 -17.36 12.72
N ARG A 184 -11.63 -16.17 12.30
CA ARG A 184 -12.89 -15.54 12.70
C ARG A 184 -13.91 -15.78 11.61
N GLU A 185 -15.00 -16.46 11.95
CA GLU A 185 -16.14 -16.64 11.06
C GLU A 185 -17.28 -15.71 11.48
N LEU A 186 -17.73 -14.90 10.54
CA LEU A 186 -18.82 -13.95 10.66
C LEU A 186 -19.96 -14.40 9.75
N ALA A 187 -21.17 -14.50 10.28
CA ALA A 187 -22.33 -14.95 9.51
C ALA A 187 -23.60 -14.22 9.91
N LEU A 188 -24.47 -13.96 8.93
CA LEU A 188 -25.87 -13.63 9.18
C LEU A 188 -26.67 -14.95 9.21
N ILE A 189 -27.10 -15.35 10.41
CA ILE A 189 -27.93 -16.54 10.63
C ILE A 189 -29.28 -16.04 11.13
N ASP A 190 -30.35 -16.36 10.42
CA ASP A 190 -31.71 -15.89 10.73
C ASP A 190 -31.79 -14.35 10.88
N ALA A 191 -31.14 -13.64 9.95
CA ALA A 191 -30.99 -12.17 9.95
C ALA A 191 -30.27 -11.57 11.17
N THR A 192 -29.58 -12.41 11.95
CA THR A 192 -28.80 -11.98 13.12
C THR A 192 -27.31 -12.20 12.87
N TYR A 193 -26.51 -11.17 13.12
CA TYR A 193 -25.06 -11.23 13.06
C TYR A 193 -24.52 -12.06 14.22
N ARG A 194 -23.80 -13.12 13.85
CA ARG A 194 -23.08 -14.01 14.76
C ARG A 194 -21.62 -14.10 14.35
N THR A 195 -20.75 -14.17 15.34
CA THR A 195 -19.31 -14.36 15.17
C THR A 195 -18.82 -15.53 16.01
N ARG A 196 -17.84 -16.28 15.51
CA ARG A 196 -17.15 -17.32 16.29
C ARG A 196 -15.69 -17.39 15.89
N ILE A 197 -14.87 -17.83 16.82
CA ILE A 197 -13.44 -18.04 16.60
C ILE A 197 -13.18 -19.54 16.48
N TRP A 198 -12.39 -19.91 15.48
CA TRP A 198 -11.88 -21.26 15.27
C TRP A 198 -10.40 -21.28 15.65
N THR A 199 -10.06 -22.17 16.58
CA THR A 199 -8.69 -22.38 17.04
C THR A 199 -8.28 -23.84 16.85
N ARG A 200 -7.00 -24.14 17.03
CA ARG A 200 -6.54 -25.52 17.17
C ARG A 200 -6.59 -25.91 18.63
N SER A 201 -7.03 -27.14 18.90
CA SER A 201 -7.31 -27.66 20.24
C SER A 201 -6.13 -27.56 21.22
N ASP A 202 -4.89 -27.61 20.73
CA ASP A 202 -3.69 -27.39 21.54
C ASP A 202 -2.48 -27.05 20.64
N PRO A 203 -1.83 -25.87 20.80
CA PRO A 203 -0.60 -25.52 20.11
C PRO A 203 0.56 -26.50 20.36
N ALA A 204 0.61 -27.13 21.53
CA ALA A 204 1.66 -28.07 21.94
C ALA A 204 1.48 -29.49 21.35
N LEU A 205 0.29 -29.81 20.83
CA LEU A 205 -0.02 -31.11 20.21
C LEU A 205 -0.02 -31.06 18.67
N ILE A 206 0.40 -29.95 18.06
CA ILE A 206 0.53 -29.82 16.60
C ILE A 206 1.74 -30.64 16.14
N VAL A 207 1.54 -31.94 15.90
CA VAL A 207 2.55 -32.83 15.29
C VAL A 207 2.61 -32.63 13.77
N ASP A 208 1.45 -32.37 13.15
CA ASP A 208 1.31 -31.98 11.74
C ASP A 208 0.22 -30.89 11.61
N PRO A 209 0.58 -29.66 11.19
CA PRO A 209 -0.37 -28.60 10.95
C PRO A 209 -1.46 -28.96 9.94
N ALA A 210 -1.21 -29.84 8.97
CA ALA A 210 -2.19 -30.21 7.96
C ALA A 210 -3.26 -31.20 8.47
N GLN A 211 -2.98 -31.93 9.56
CA GLN A 211 -3.84 -33.00 10.07
C GLN A 211 -4.58 -32.63 11.37
N THR A 212 -4.23 -31.50 11.99
CA THR A 212 -4.88 -31.05 13.22
C THR A 212 -6.22 -30.37 12.90
N PRO A 213 -7.37 -30.90 13.34
CA PRO A 213 -8.68 -30.34 13.01
C PRO A 213 -8.90 -28.98 13.70
N TRP A 214 -9.63 -28.10 13.02
CA TRP A 214 -10.10 -26.85 13.61
C TRP A 214 -11.24 -27.10 14.58
N VAL A 215 -11.19 -26.47 15.75
CA VAL A 215 -12.22 -26.52 16.78
C VAL A 215 -12.95 -25.19 16.79
N SER A 216 -14.27 -25.23 16.59
CA SER A 216 -15.10 -24.02 16.66
C SER A 216 -15.40 -23.65 18.11
N GLY A 217 -15.17 -22.39 18.46
CA GLY A 217 -15.77 -21.79 19.64
C GLY A 217 -17.30 -21.65 19.51
N GLY A 218 -17.94 -21.22 20.60
CA GLY A 218 -19.37 -20.91 20.59
C GLY A 218 -19.69 -19.68 19.75
N TRP A 219 -20.91 -19.63 19.21
CA TRP A 219 -21.41 -18.42 18.58
C TRP A 219 -21.60 -17.32 19.61
N VAL A 220 -21.12 -16.13 19.26
CA VAL A 220 -21.31 -14.89 20.00
C VAL A 220 -22.18 -13.97 19.14
N GLU A 221 -23.17 -13.34 19.77
CA GLU A 221 -24.07 -12.36 19.15
C GLU A 221 -23.70 -10.97 19.65
N PRO A 222 -22.99 -10.16 18.86
CA PRO A 222 -22.76 -8.77 19.20
C PRO A 222 -24.10 -8.04 19.29
N THR A 223 -24.26 -7.23 20.34
CA THR A 223 -25.49 -6.46 20.56
C THR A 223 -25.20 -4.98 20.59
N ARG A 224 -26.17 -4.20 20.13
CA ARG A 224 -26.27 -2.76 20.34
C ARG A 224 -27.48 -2.54 21.23
N ARG A 225 -27.25 -2.08 22.48
CA ARG A 225 -28.32 -1.81 23.47
C ARG A 225 -29.20 -3.05 23.75
N GLY A 226 -28.58 -4.22 23.79
CA GLY A 226 -29.28 -5.49 24.00
C GLY A 226 -30.02 -6.04 22.78
N GLN A 227 -30.00 -5.35 21.64
CA GLN A 227 -30.53 -5.85 20.38
C GLN A 227 -29.40 -6.44 19.53
N PRO A 228 -29.56 -7.64 18.95
CA PRO A 228 -28.59 -8.18 18.01
C PRO A 228 -28.46 -7.31 16.76
N LEU A 229 -27.27 -7.32 16.15
CA LEU A 229 -27.05 -6.64 14.87
C LEU A 229 -27.62 -7.48 13.72
N ASP A 230 -28.09 -6.82 12.66
CA ASP A 230 -28.63 -7.41 11.43
C ASP A 230 -27.69 -7.30 10.23
N VAL A 231 -26.48 -6.77 10.45
CA VAL A 231 -25.44 -6.57 9.44
C VAL A 231 -24.08 -6.98 9.98
N ILE A 232 -23.25 -7.58 9.11
CA ILE A 232 -21.83 -7.80 9.40
C ILE A 232 -21.13 -6.45 9.17
N PRO A 233 -20.55 -5.80 10.19
CA PRO A 233 -20.00 -4.46 10.09
C PRO A 233 -18.59 -4.48 9.49
N PHE A 234 -18.49 -5.03 8.28
CA PHE A 234 -17.26 -5.18 7.52
C PHE A 234 -17.35 -4.41 6.21
N SER A 235 -16.30 -3.66 5.87
CA SER A 235 -16.19 -2.97 4.60
C SER A 235 -15.01 -3.50 3.80
N PHE A 236 -15.28 -4.07 2.62
CA PHE A 236 -14.25 -4.27 1.60
C PHE A 236 -13.78 -2.91 1.06
N ILE A 237 -12.54 -2.87 0.61
CA ILE A 237 -11.92 -1.74 -0.05
C ILE A 237 -11.17 -2.26 -1.27
N GLY A 238 -11.56 -1.81 -2.45
CA GLY A 238 -10.89 -2.10 -3.71
C GLY A 238 -10.56 -0.81 -4.47
N PRO A 239 -9.90 -0.92 -5.64
CA PRO A 239 -9.42 0.25 -6.37
C PRO A 239 -10.52 1.10 -6.99
N SER A 240 -11.71 0.52 -7.22
CA SER A 240 -12.86 1.16 -7.85
C SER A 240 -14.07 1.34 -6.92
N GLY A 241 -14.02 0.84 -5.69
CA GLY A 241 -15.16 0.90 -4.77
C GLY A 241 -15.02 -0.03 -3.56
N ILE A 242 -16.16 -0.36 -2.97
CA ILE A 242 -16.28 -1.09 -1.69
C ILE A 242 -16.99 -2.43 -1.83
N ALA A 243 -17.05 -2.95 -3.06
CA ALA A 243 -17.68 -4.20 -3.40
C ALA A 243 -16.79 -5.41 -3.04
N ALA A 244 -17.39 -6.58 -2.96
CA ALA A 244 -16.72 -7.80 -2.51
C ALA A 244 -15.83 -8.44 -3.59
N ASP A 245 -15.84 -7.94 -4.83
CA ASP A 245 -15.06 -8.46 -5.95
C ASP A 245 -13.54 -8.28 -5.74
N VAL A 246 -12.77 -9.23 -6.26
CA VAL A 246 -11.32 -9.16 -6.24
C VAL A 246 -10.85 -8.55 -7.54
N ALA A 247 -10.33 -7.33 -7.46
CA ALA A 247 -9.76 -6.62 -8.60
C ALA A 247 -8.27 -6.96 -8.79
N LYS A 248 -7.80 -6.74 -10.02
CA LYS A 248 -6.36 -6.76 -10.34
C LYS A 248 -5.63 -5.68 -9.51
N PRO A 249 -4.49 -5.99 -8.84
CA PRO A 249 -3.72 -4.96 -8.16
C PRO A 249 -3.26 -3.85 -9.12
N PRO A 250 -3.41 -2.55 -8.75
CA PRO A 250 -3.09 -1.44 -9.64
C PRO A 250 -1.66 -1.42 -10.17
N LEU A 251 -0.70 -1.94 -9.39
CA LEU A 251 0.72 -1.93 -9.71
C LEU A 251 1.29 -3.31 -10.06
N GLU A 252 0.44 -4.30 -10.36
CA GLU A 252 0.87 -5.66 -10.71
C GLU A 252 1.85 -5.67 -11.90
N ASP A 253 1.55 -4.93 -12.97
CA ASP A 253 2.38 -4.91 -14.18
C ASP A 253 3.78 -4.32 -13.89
N LEU A 254 3.85 -3.36 -12.96
CA LEU A 254 5.12 -2.82 -12.47
C LEU A 254 5.88 -3.86 -11.62
N ALA A 255 5.17 -4.63 -10.78
CA ALA A 255 5.77 -5.69 -9.98
C ALA A 255 6.41 -6.78 -10.85
N GLN A 256 5.70 -7.23 -11.89
CA GLN A 256 6.21 -8.20 -12.87
C GLN A 256 7.45 -7.66 -13.59
N LEU A 257 7.41 -6.41 -14.06
CA LEU A 257 8.54 -5.78 -14.76
C LEU A 257 9.78 -5.62 -13.87
N VAL A 258 9.58 -5.30 -12.58
CA VAL A 258 10.67 -5.23 -11.59
C VAL A 258 11.29 -6.62 -11.38
N LEU A 259 10.47 -7.68 -11.32
CA LEU A 259 10.98 -9.03 -11.19
C LEU A 259 11.77 -9.47 -12.44
N ASP A 260 11.30 -9.14 -13.64
CA ASP A 260 12.03 -9.43 -14.88
C ASP A 260 13.36 -8.66 -14.97
N HIS A 261 13.40 -7.41 -14.47
CA HIS A 261 14.65 -6.65 -14.36
C HIS A 261 15.63 -7.32 -13.38
N TYR A 262 15.13 -7.82 -12.27
CA TYR A 262 15.92 -8.57 -11.29
C TYR A 262 16.54 -9.86 -11.86
N LEU A 263 15.80 -10.60 -12.69
CA LEU A 263 16.33 -11.77 -13.42
C LEU A 263 17.51 -11.37 -14.32
N HIS A 264 17.34 -10.33 -15.14
CA HIS A 264 18.41 -9.84 -16.01
C HIS A 264 19.62 -9.32 -15.22
N SER A 265 19.38 -8.70 -14.06
CA SER A 265 20.43 -8.22 -13.16
C SER A 265 21.27 -9.38 -12.61
N ALA A 266 20.65 -10.52 -12.31
CA ALA A 266 21.35 -11.74 -11.90
C ALA A 266 22.24 -12.27 -13.03
N ASP A 267 21.72 -12.36 -14.24
CA ASP A 267 22.46 -12.82 -15.42
C ASP A 267 23.63 -11.89 -15.76
N LEU A 268 23.41 -10.57 -15.72
CA LEU A 268 24.46 -9.58 -15.93
C LEU A 268 25.54 -9.69 -14.87
N GLY A 269 25.17 -9.74 -13.59
CA GLY A 269 26.11 -9.84 -12.48
C GLY A 269 26.93 -11.13 -12.53
N TRP A 270 26.33 -12.25 -12.94
CA TRP A 270 27.01 -13.52 -13.14
C TRP A 270 27.94 -13.53 -14.34
N GLY A 271 27.48 -13.01 -15.48
CA GLY A 271 28.28 -12.88 -16.68
C GLY A 271 29.52 -12.02 -16.44
N LEU A 272 29.34 -10.84 -15.81
CA LEU A 272 30.45 -9.99 -15.40
C LEU A 272 31.42 -10.73 -14.46
N PHE A 273 30.92 -11.51 -13.51
CA PHE A 273 31.78 -12.29 -12.62
C PHE A 273 32.64 -13.32 -13.37
N LEU A 274 32.07 -14.02 -14.36
CA LEU A 274 32.80 -14.99 -15.17
C LEU A 274 33.81 -14.35 -16.12
N THR A 275 33.52 -13.15 -16.62
CA THR A 275 34.31 -12.52 -17.69
C THR A 275 35.18 -11.35 -17.21
N ALA A 276 35.13 -10.99 -15.92
CA ALA A 276 35.86 -9.84 -15.38
C ALA A 276 37.38 -9.97 -15.48
N LEU A 277 37.89 -11.20 -15.59
CA LEU A 277 39.32 -11.49 -15.63
C LEU A 277 39.65 -12.22 -16.92
N PRO A 278 40.47 -11.61 -17.81
CA PRO A 278 41.03 -12.31 -18.96
C PRO A 278 41.71 -13.60 -18.52
N THR A 279 41.39 -14.71 -19.18
CA THR A 279 42.01 -16.01 -18.85
C THR A 279 43.18 -16.24 -19.78
N PRO A 280 44.42 -16.38 -19.29
CA PRO A 280 45.54 -16.69 -20.18
C PRO A 280 45.32 -18.07 -20.82
N TRP A 281 45.63 -18.16 -22.10
CA TRP A 281 45.70 -19.43 -22.80
C TRP A 281 47.06 -19.56 -23.48
N VAL A 282 47.52 -20.80 -23.61
CA VAL A 282 48.79 -21.14 -24.22
C VAL A 282 48.59 -22.39 -25.07
N SER A 283 49.18 -22.42 -26.27
CA SER A 283 49.29 -23.59 -27.13
C SER A 283 50.75 -23.99 -27.30
N GLY A 284 51.05 -25.30 -27.31
CA GLY A 284 52.42 -25.81 -27.46
C GLY A 284 53.27 -25.62 -26.20
N SER A 285 52.69 -25.79 -25.01
CA SER A 285 53.45 -25.82 -23.75
C SER A 285 54.01 -27.23 -23.50
N LYS A 286 55.31 -27.32 -23.19
CA LYS A 286 56.00 -28.57 -22.79
C LYS A 286 55.94 -28.85 -21.29
N THR A 287 55.40 -27.93 -20.50
CA THR A 287 55.61 -27.88 -19.05
C THR A 287 54.45 -28.54 -18.30
N THR A 288 54.77 -29.40 -17.33
CA THR A 288 53.79 -30.04 -16.42
C THR A 288 53.53 -29.22 -15.15
N THR A 289 54.28 -28.13 -14.93
CA THR A 289 54.13 -27.24 -13.78
C THR A 289 53.10 -26.12 -14.00
N PRO A 290 52.44 -25.62 -12.94
CA PRO A 290 51.48 -24.52 -13.05
C PRO A 290 52.15 -23.24 -13.58
N LEU A 291 51.65 -22.72 -14.70
CA LEU A 291 52.10 -21.46 -15.28
C LEU A 291 51.70 -20.28 -14.37
N LYS A 292 52.64 -19.37 -14.12
CA LYS A 292 52.41 -18.15 -13.33
C LYS A 292 52.36 -16.94 -14.23
N ILE A 293 51.50 -15.98 -13.90
CA ILE A 293 51.39 -14.68 -14.58
C ILE A 293 52.16 -13.64 -13.76
N GLY A 294 53.03 -12.87 -14.41
CA GLY A 294 53.75 -11.77 -13.77
C GLY A 294 54.80 -11.16 -14.69
N SER A 295 55.15 -9.88 -14.47
CA SER A 295 56.15 -9.17 -15.29
C SER A 295 57.56 -9.76 -15.19
N SER A 296 57.81 -10.64 -14.22
CA SER A 296 59.07 -11.33 -13.99
C SER A 296 59.08 -12.80 -14.43
N VAL A 297 58.03 -13.28 -15.12
CA VAL A 297 57.88 -14.68 -15.53
C VAL A 297 57.77 -14.77 -17.06
N ALA A 298 58.65 -15.56 -17.67
CA ALA A 298 58.58 -15.89 -19.09
C ALA A 298 58.05 -17.33 -19.27
N TRP A 299 57.19 -17.55 -20.27
CA TRP A 299 56.71 -18.88 -20.64
C TRP A 299 57.53 -19.42 -21.80
N ASP A 300 58.11 -20.61 -21.62
CA ASP A 300 58.85 -21.32 -22.66
C ASP A 300 57.88 -22.18 -23.49
N LEU A 301 57.78 -21.89 -24.79
CA LEU A 301 56.82 -22.50 -25.72
C LEU A 301 57.55 -23.18 -26.87
N GLU A 302 56.96 -24.22 -27.44
CA GLU A 302 57.48 -24.86 -28.64
C GLU A 302 57.50 -23.94 -29.86
N ALA A 303 58.27 -24.31 -30.88
CA ALA A 303 58.26 -23.60 -32.17
C ALA A 303 56.84 -23.61 -32.76
N GLY A 304 56.25 -22.42 -32.93
CA GLY A 304 54.85 -22.26 -33.37
C GLY A 304 53.83 -22.18 -32.22
N GLY A 305 54.27 -22.30 -30.96
CA GLY A 305 53.45 -22.07 -29.78
C GLY A 305 52.99 -20.61 -29.68
N LYS A 306 51.80 -20.42 -29.10
CA LYS A 306 51.16 -19.11 -28.96
C LYS A 306 50.70 -18.94 -27.52
N ALA A 307 50.78 -17.72 -27.04
CA ALA A 307 50.18 -17.31 -25.79
C ALA A 307 49.31 -16.08 -26.03
N GLY A 308 48.19 -15.99 -25.33
CA GLY A 308 47.29 -14.85 -25.41
C GLY A 308 46.37 -14.80 -24.21
N MET A 309 45.55 -13.75 -24.18
CA MET A 309 44.45 -13.63 -23.24
C MET A 309 43.16 -14.05 -23.94
N LEU A 310 42.41 -14.95 -23.31
CA LEU A 310 41.04 -15.25 -23.68
C LEU A 310 40.17 -14.20 -23.02
N GLU A 311 39.72 -13.24 -23.82
CA GLU A 311 38.79 -12.20 -23.40
C GLU A 311 37.42 -12.45 -24.02
N PHE A 312 36.38 -12.35 -23.18
CA PHE A 312 35.02 -12.38 -23.67
C PHE A 312 34.70 -11.03 -24.33
N THR A 313 34.25 -11.04 -25.58
CA THR A 313 34.00 -9.82 -26.38
C THR A 313 32.85 -8.95 -25.84
N GLY A 314 32.04 -9.48 -24.90
CA GLY A 314 31.06 -8.69 -24.15
C GLY A 314 29.73 -8.44 -24.85
N ALA A 315 29.55 -8.86 -26.11
CA ALA A 315 28.35 -8.54 -26.90
C ALA A 315 27.03 -8.96 -26.21
N GLY A 316 27.00 -10.15 -25.59
CA GLY A 316 25.83 -10.63 -24.84
C GLY A 316 25.56 -9.81 -23.56
N LEU A 317 26.59 -9.36 -22.86
CA LEU A 317 26.45 -8.53 -21.65
C LEU A 317 25.93 -7.13 -22.00
N ALA A 318 26.36 -6.57 -23.14
CA ALA A 318 25.84 -5.32 -23.66
C ALA A 318 24.33 -5.42 -23.96
N ALA A 319 23.88 -6.50 -24.61
CA ALA A 319 22.47 -6.72 -24.89
C ALA A 319 21.61 -6.83 -23.61
N ILE A 320 22.11 -7.52 -22.57
CA ILE A 320 21.40 -7.62 -21.27
C ILE A 320 21.28 -6.25 -20.63
N ARG A 321 22.36 -5.47 -20.58
CA ARG A 321 22.37 -4.10 -20.04
C ARG A 321 21.38 -3.20 -20.79
N ASP A 322 21.37 -3.26 -22.12
CA ASP A 322 20.48 -2.43 -22.93
C ASP A 322 19.00 -2.82 -22.73
N ALA A 323 18.72 -4.12 -22.57
CA ALA A 323 17.40 -4.61 -22.19
C ALA A 323 16.97 -4.15 -20.79
N MET A 324 17.89 -4.11 -19.81
CA MET A 324 17.62 -3.55 -18.48
C MET A 324 17.30 -2.05 -18.56
N ALA A 325 18.07 -1.28 -19.33
CA ALA A 325 17.82 0.15 -19.52
C ALA A 325 16.45 0.41 -20.19
N ALA A 326 16.03 -0.45 -21.12
CA ALA A 326 14.68 -0.38 -21.70
C ALA A 326 13.58 -0.66 -20.66
N LYS A 327 13.78 -1.67 -19.80
CA LYS A 327 12.85 -1.98 -18.69
C LYS A 327 12.78 -0.83 -17.68
N GLU A 328 13.88 -0.17 -17.35
CA GLU A 328 13.89 0.99 -16.45
C GLU A 328 13.05 2.16 -17.02
N ARG A 329 13.10 2.39 -18.33
CA ARG A 329 12.22 3.37 -19.01
C ARG A 329 10.75 2.96 -18.93
N GLN A 330 10.44 1.67 -19.13
CA GLN A 330 9.07 1.14 -19.00
C GLN A 330 8.58 1.26 -17.55
N MET A 331 9.42 0.95 -16.56
CA MET A 331 9.09 1.13 -15.13
C MET A 331 8.78 2.58 -14.80
N ALA A 332 9.53 3.53 -15.36
CA ALA A 332 9.26 4.95 -15.17
C ALA A 332 7.90 5.39 -15.76
N LEU A 333 7.47 4.77 -16.88
CA LEU A 333 6.16 5.01 -17.48
C LEU A 333 5.02 4.39 -16.64
N LEU A 334 5.17 3.14 -16.22
CA LEU A 334 4.17 2.43 -15.40
C LEU A 334 4.05 3.02 -13.99
N GLY A 335 5.17 3.49 -13.43
CA GLY A 335 5.22 4.13 -12.12
C GLY A 335 4.73 5.59 -12.11
N GLY A 336 4.17 6.08 -13.22
CA GLY A 336 3.45 7.36 -13.29
C GLY A 336 4.31 8.62 -13.15
N LYS A 337 5.61 8.54 -13.47
CA LYS A 337 6.53 9.69 -13.51
C LYS A 337 6.38 10.70 -12.35
N LEU A 338 6.60 10.24 -11.12
CA LEU A 338 6.78 11.07 -9.91
C LEU A 338 8.08 11.89 -9.87
N LEU A 339 8.64 12.26 -11.02
CA LEU A 339 9.79 13.16 -11.14
C LEU A 339 9.58 14.09 -12.35
N LEU A 340 8.83 15.16 -12.13
CA LEU A 340 8.95 16.39 -12.93
C LEU A 340 10.27 17.06 -12.56
N ASP A 341 11.39 16.53 -13.05
CA ASP A 341 12.65 17.25 -13.14
C ASP A 341 13.05 17.39 -14.60
N ALA A 342 12.48 18.42 -15.24
CA ALA A 342 13.19 19.31 -16.14
C ALA A 342 12.25 20.48 -16.51
N PRO A 343 12.47 21.70 -16.00
CA PRO A 343 11.84 22.87 -16.56
C PRO A 343 12.50 23.15 -17.92
N THR A 344 11.90 22.68 -19.01
CA THR A 344 12.20 23.24 -20.33
C THR A 344 11.26 24.41 -20.61
N ALA A 345 11.87 25.54 -20.92
CA ALA A 345 11.26 26.85 -21.05
C ALA A 345 10.23 26.90 -22.21
N GLN A 346 8.95 26.65 -21.91
CA GLN A 346 7.79 27.06 -22.71
C GLN A 346 6.51 26.99 -21.85
N ALA A 347 6.41 27.89 -20.87
CA ALA A 347 5.61 27.70 -19.65
C ALA A 347 4.08 27.65 -19.78
N ALA A 348 3.45 28.12 -20.87
CA ALA A 348 1.97 28.12 -20.98
C ALA A 348 1.41 26.86 -21.67
N GLU A 349 2.05 26.41 -22.74
CA GLU A 349 1.62 25.24 -23.53
C GLU A 349 2.03 23.92 -22.85
N THR A 350 3.19 23.91 -22.18
CA THR A 350 3.68 22.78 -21.39
C THR A 350 2.88 22.56 -20.11
N ALA A 351 2.36 23.61 -19.46
CA ALA A 351 1.54 23.48 -18.26
C ALA A 351 0.21 22.78 -18.55
N THR A 352 -0.43 23.07 -19.69
CA THR A 352 -1.70 22.42 -20.08
C THR A 352 -1.48 20.98 -20.56
N SER A 353 -0.40 20.72 -21.29
CA SER A 353 0.01 19.35 -21.67
C SER A 353 0.40 18.51 -20.45
N ALA A 354 1.13 19.09 -19.50
CA ALA A 354 1.47 18.45 -18.22
C ALA A 354 0.22 18.21 -17.36
N ARG A 355 -0.73 19.17 -17.32
CA ARG A 355 -2.05 19.00 -16.67
C ARG A 355 -2.80 17.79 -17.24
N LEU A 356 -2.91 17.69 -18.56
CA LEU A 356 -3.64 16.57 -19.21
C LEU A 356 -2.96 15.22 -18.96
N LYS A 357 -1.63 15.16 -19.01
CA LYS A 357 -0.87 13.94 -18.73
C LYS A 357 -1.01 13.52 -17.26
N PHE A 358 -0.79 14.45 -16.33
CA PHE A 358 -0.92 14.19 -14.90
C PHE A 358 -2.36 13.83 -14.49
N ALA A 359 -3.37 14.50 -15.05
CA ALA A 359 -4.77 14.18 -14.80
C ALA A 359 -5.17 12.80 -15.36
N SER A 360 -4.59 12.39 -16.48
CA SER A 360 -4.77 11.04 -17.03
C SER A 360 -4.04 9.99 -16.19
N GLU A 361 -2.82 10.29 -15.72
CA GLU A 361 -1.98 9.38 -14.93
C GLU A 361 -2.49 9.19 -13.50
N THR A 362 -3.15 10.20 -12.92
CA THR A 362 -3.68 10.16 -11.54
C THR A 362 -5.16 9.78 -11.42
N ALA A 363 -5.84 9.53 -12.55
CA ALA A 363 -7.25 9.16 -12.55
C ALA A 363 -7.53 7.86 -11.76
N SER A 364 -6.61 6.89 -11.83
CA SER A 364 -6.67 5.67 -11.03
C SER A 364 -6.52 5.95 -9.54
N LEU A 365 -5.52 6.76 -9.14
CA LEU A 365 -5.29 7.15 -7.75
C LEU A 365 -6.49 7.92 -7.17
N ARG A 366 -7.15 8.77 -7.97
CA ARG A 366 -8.35 9.51 -7.55
C ARG A 366 -9.49 8.55 -7.22
N THR A 367 -9.66 7.52 -8.05
CA THR A 367 -10.68 6.50 -7.86
C THR A 367 -10.41 5.69 -6.58
N ILE A 368 -9.14 5.33 -6.33
CA ILE A 368 -8.71 4.66 -5.10
C ILE A 368 -9.01 5.53 -3.87
N ALA A 369 -8.61 6.81 -3.88
CA ALA A 369 -8.86 7.73 -2.76
C ALA A 369 -10.35 7.87 -2.43
N ARG A 370 -11.21 7.92 -3.47
CA ARG A 370 -12.67 7.95 -3.30
C ARG A 370 -13.24 6.64 -2.76
N ALA A 371 -12.74 5.50 -3.23
CA ALA A 371 -13.16 4.19 -2.73
C ALA A 371 -12.85 4.03 -1.24
N ILE A 372 -11.66 4.47 -0.81
CA ILE A 372 -11.25 4.47 0.59
C ILE A 372 -12.09 5.46 1.40
N SER A 373 -12.32 6.67 0.88
CA SER A 373 -13.22 7.66 1.50
C SER A 373 -14.63 7.09 1.76
N ALA A 374 -15.18 6.35 0.80
CA ALA A 374 -16.48 5.69 0.94
C ALA A 374 -16.46 4.58 2.00
N ALA A 375 -15.42 3.74 2.02
CA ALA A 375 -15.26 2.70 3.02
C ALA A 375 -15.11 3.27 4.44
N PHE A 376 -14.23 4.26 4.62
CA PHE A 376 -13.99 4.91 5.90
C PHE A 376 -15.23 5.63 6.41
N SER A 377 -15.95 6.33 5.52
CA SER A 377 -17.24 6.93 5.85
C SER A 377 -18.26 5.89 6.33
N ARG A 378 -18.34 4.72 5.66
CA ARG A 378 -19.23 3.62 6.06
C ARG A 378 -18.86 3.06 7.44
N VAL A 379 -17.58 2.78 7.68
CA VAL A 379 -17.11 2.24 8.96
C VAL A 379 -17.28 3.27 10.09
N LEU A 380 -16.99 4.55 9.84
CA LEU A 380 -17.16 5.61 10.82
C LEU A 380 -18.64 5.84 11.17
N ARG A 381 -19.53 5.74 10.18
CA ARG A 381 -20.99 5.75 10.43
C ARG A 381 -21.41 4.59 11.32
N TRP A 382 -20.92 3.37 11.07
CA TRP A 382 -21.18 2.23 11.96
C TRP A 382 -20.61 2.46 13.35
N HIS A 383 -19.40 3.02 13.46
CA HIS A 383 -18.76 3.33 14.74
C HIS A 383 -19.60 4.32 15.56
N CYS A 384 -20.00 5.44 14.95
CA CYS A 384 -20.84 6.44 15.61
C CYS A 384 -22.23 5.90 15.93
N TRP A 385 -22.83 5.11 15.02
CA TRP A 385 -24.11 4.46 15.24
C TRP A 385 -24.06 3.51 16.43
N TRP A 386 -23.05 2.64 16.51
CA TRP A 386 -22.94 1.64 17.59
C TRP A 386 -22.86 2.29 18.98
N MET A 387 -22.17 3.44 19.09
CA MET A 387 -22.09 4.24 20.31
C MET A 387 -23.30 5.17 20.54
N GLY A 388 -23.92 5.65 19.47
CA GLY A 388 -24.95 6.69 19.50
C GLY A 388 -26.36 6.20 19.83
N THR A 389 -27.28 7.15 20.03
CA THR A 389 -28.70 6.93 20.29
C THR A 389 -29.61 7.00 19.06
N GLY A 390 -29.14 7.63 17.99
CA GLY A 390 -29.92 7.83 16.77
C GLY A 390 -29.69 6.75 15.71
N GLU A 391 -30.25 7.03 14.55
CA GLU A 391 -29.98 6.30 13.30
C GLU A 391 -28.59 6.65 12.75
N MET A 392 -28.16 5.92 11.71
CA MET A 392 -26.90 6.24 11.02
C MET A 392 -27.01 7.61 10.34
N ASP A 393 -26.16 8.55 10.76
CA ASP A 393 -26.14 9.89 10.18
C ASP A 393 -25.34 9.90 8.85
N PRO A 394 -25.98 10.21 7.70
CA PRO A 394 -25.29 10.30 6.42
C PRO A 394 -24.30 11.46 6.34
N ALA A 395 -24.41 12.47 7.21
CA ALA A 395 -23.48 13.60 7.28
C ALA A 395 -22.08 13.21 7.77
N ILE A 396 -21.95 12.05 8.43
CA ILE A 396 -20.65 11.49 8.80
C ILE A 396 -19.92 11.07 7.53
N ARG A 397 -18.77 11.69 7.27
CA ARG A 397 -17.93 11.42 6.10
C ARG A 397 -16.46 11.61 6.40
N VAL A 398 -15.64 10.85 5.67
CA VAL A 398 -14.19 10.95 5.61
C VAL A 398 -13.84 11.17 4.15
N ASP A 399 -13.25 12.32 3.83
CA ASP A 399 -12.86 12.68 2.47
C ASP A 399 -11.33 12.74 2.39
N LEU A 400 -10.73 11.81 1.64
CA LEU A 400 -9.31 11.85 1.26
C LEU A 400 -9.08 12.86 0.15
N ASN A 401 -7.85 13.35 0.02
CA ASN A 401 -7.48 14.18 -1.12
C ASN A 401 -7.67 13.39 -2.43
N ASP A 402 -8.49 13.93 -3.33
CA ASP A 402 -8.73 13.39 -4.66
C ASP A 402 -8.31 14.39 -5.77
N ASP A 403 -7.74 15.52 -5.33
CA ASP A 403 -7.20 16.61 -6.13
C ASP A 403 -5.69 16.72 -5.88
N PHE A 404 -4.93 15.91 -6.62
CA PHE A 404 -3.48 15.79 -6.49
C PHE A 404 -2.71 16.90 -7.21
N PHE A 405 -3.43 17.83 -7.85
CA PHE A 405 -2.81 18.86 -8.66
C PHE A 405 -2.77 20.17 -7.89
N THR A 406 -1.75 20.33 -7.05
CA THR A 406 -1.49 21.60 -6.38
C THR A 406 -0.59 22.46 -7.26
N LEU A 407 -1.19 23.17 -8.23
CA LEU A 407 -0.52 24.35 -8.76
C LEU A 407 -0.51 25.39 -7.63
N LYS A 408 0.68 25.80 -7.18
CA LYS A 408 0.78 27.06 -6.45
C LYS A 408 0.17 28.12 -7.36
N ALA A 409 -0.92 28.75 -6.91
CA ALA A 409 -1.50 29.86 -7.67
C ALA A 409 -0.38 30.88 -7.89
N THR A 410 -0.21 31.38 -9.10
CA THR A 410 0.81 32.39 -9.32
C THR A 410 0.40 33.67 -8.58
N PRO A 411 1.33 34.56 -8.23
CA PRO A 411 0.98 35.88 -7.72
C PRO A 411 0.02 36.65 -8.64
N GLU A 412 0.00 36.34 -9.93
CA GLU A 412 -0.92 36.91 -10.92
C GLU A 412 -2.34 36.33 -10.79
N ASP A 413 -2.48 35.01 -10.61
CA ASP A 413 -3.77 34.37 -10.35
C ASP A 413 -4.41 34.89 -9.06
N VAL A 414 -3.61 35.08 -8.00
CA VAL A 414 -4.07 35.64 -6.72
C VAL A 414 -4.56 37.08 -6.89
N LYS A 415 -3.84 37.90 -7.68
CA LYS A 415 -4.29 39.27 -8.00
C LYS A 415 -5.61 39.28 -8.77
N ALA A 416 -5.79 38.36 -9.73
CA ALA A 416 -7.03 38.24 -10.48
C ALA A 416 -8.21 37.81 -9.58
N LEU A 417 -7.99 36.82 -8.70
CA LEU A 417 -8.98 36.40 -7.71
C LEU A 417 -9.35 37.54 -6.75
N MET A 418 -8.37 38.35 -6.32
CA MET A 418 -8.61 39.51 -5.47
C MET A 418 -9.45 40.58 -6.17
N LEU A 419 -9.23 40.81 -7.47
CA LEU A 419 -10.05 41.73 -8.27
C LEU A 419 -11.49 41.22 -8.40
N LEU A 420 -11.69 39.92 -8.61
CA LEU A 420 -13.03 39.31 -8.66
C LEU A 420 -13.76 39.45 -7.31
N LEU A 421 -13.04 39.32 -6.19
CA LEU A 421 -13.61 39.54 -4.87
C LEU A 421 -13.98 41.02 -4.65
N GLN A 422 -13.09 41.96 -5.03
CA GLN A 422 -13.33 43.41 -4.88
C GLN A 422 -14.48 43.94 -5.74
N THR A 423 -14.79 43.26 -6.83
CA THR A 423 -15.90 43.60 -7.74
C THR A 423 -17.20 42.89 -7.38
N ASP A 424 -17.24 42.19 -6.23
CA ASP A 424 -18.37 41.36 -5.77
C ASP A 424 -18.79 40.28 -6.79
N ALA A 425 -17.89 39.89 -7.71
CA ALA A 425 -18.15 38.86 -8.71
C ALA A 425 -18.07 37.43 -8.14
N ILE A 426 -17.37 37.26 -7.01
CA ILE A 426 -17.29 36.01 -6.25
C ILE A 426 -17.41 36.29 -4.75
N ALA A 427 -17.97 35.33 -4.00
CA ALA A 427 -18.03 35.40 -2.53
C ALA A 427 -16.66 35.11 -1.88
N PHE A 428 -16.46 35.58 -0.65
CA PHE A 428 -15.25 35.30 0.13
C PHE A 428 -14.98 33.80 0.28
N GLU A 429 -16.02 32.98 0.47
CA GLU A 429 -15.87 31.51 0.53
C GLU A 429 -15.26 30.94 -0.75
N THR A 430 -15.71 31.43 -1.92
CA THR A 430 -15.18 31.00 -3.21
C THR A 430 -13.74 31.49 -3.40
N PHE A 431 -13.44 32.72 -3.01
CA PHE A 431 -12.09 33.28 -3.03
C PHE A 431 -11.13 32.46 -2.14
N TYR A 432 -11.51 32.20 -0.89
CA TYR A 432 -10.71 31.44 0.07
C TYR A 432 -10.50 30.00 -0.38
N ALA A 433 -11.54 29.35 -0.93
CA ALA A 433 -11.42 28.01 -1.50
C ALA A 433 -10.40 27.96 -2.66
N GLN A 434 -10.36 28.99 -3.51
CA GLN A 434 -9.37 29.07 -4.60
C GLN A 434 -7.95 29.36 -4.08
N LEU A 435 -7.81 30.21 -3.05
CA LEU A 435 -6.52 30.42 -2.37
C LEU A 435 -6.02 29.13 -1.69
N GLN A 436 -6.92 28.38 -1.06
CA GLN A 436 -6.62 27.11 -0.40
C GLN A 436 -6.18 26.06 -1.42
N ARG A 437 -6.88 25.98 -2.56
CA ARG A 437 -6.43 25.17 -3.71
C ARG A 437 -5.06 25.59 -4.22
N GLY A 438 -4.81 26.90 -4.28
CA GLY A 438 -3.54 27.47 -4.70
C GLY A 438 -2.41 27.38 -3.67
N GLY A 439 -2.64 26.85 -2.47
CA GLY A 439 -1.63 26.73 -1.40
C GLY A 439 -1.23 28.06 -0.74
N TRP A 440 -2.10 29.08 -0.77
CA TRP A 440 -1.86 30.40 -0.17
C TRP A 440 -2.53 30.61 1.20
N THR A 441 -3.26 29.61 1.70
CA THR A 441 -3.93 29.67 3.01
C THR A 441 -3.21 28.82 4.05
N ARG A 442 -3.56 29.02 5.32
CA ARG A 442 -3.13 28.14 6.41
C ARG A 442 -3.78 26.75 6.23
N GLU A 443 -3.02 25.70 6.50
CA GLU A 443 -3.51 24.32 6.41
C GLU A 443 -4.58 24.04 7.47
N GLY A 444 -5.61 23.28 7.10
CA GLY A 444 -6.69 22.87 8.01
C GLY A 444 -7.65 23.98 8.45
N VAL A 445 -7.48 25.22 8.00
CA VAL A 445 -8.35 26.34 8.36
C VAL A 445 -9.48 26.50 7.34
N SER A 446 -10.73 26.56 7.81
CA SER A 446 -11.89 26.83 6.95
C SER A 446 -12.06 28.33 6.66
N ALA A 447 -12.77 28.67 5.58
CA ALA A 447 -13.09 30.07 5.26
C ALA A 447 -13.82 30.78 6.41
N GLU A 448 -14.69 30.07 7.12
CA GLU A 448 -15.42 30.57 8.30
C GLU A 448 -14.47 30.85 9.49
N GLN A 449 -13.51 29.95 9.73
CA GLN A 449 -12.49 30.12 10.77
C GLN A 449 -11.55 31.29 10.45
N GLU A 450 -11.24 31.51 9.17
CA GLU A 450 -10.45 32.66 8.73
C GLU A 450 -11.22 33.98 8.93
N LEU A 451 -12.49 34.04 8.50
CA LEU A 451 -13.35 35.21 8.76
C LEU A 451 -13.44 35.51 10.26
N SER A 452 -13.61 34.48 11.08
CA SER A 452 -13.62 34.62 12.55
C SER A 452 -12.28 35.11 13.12
N ALA A 453 -11.15 34.74 12.49
CA ALA A 453 -9.84 35.25 12.87
C ALA A 453 -9.68 36.73 12.48
N ILE A 454 -10.13 37.12 11.28
CA ILE A 454 -10.15 38.52 10.82
C ILE A 454 -11.01 39.38 11.75
N ALA A 455 -12.21 38.91 12.12
CA ALA A 455 -13.09 39.62 13.04
C ALA A 455 -12.46 39.80 14.43
N ARG A 456 -11.80 38.76 14.97
CA ARG A 456 -11.04 38.86 16.24
C ARG A 456 -9.90 39.87 16.15
N GLN A 457 -9.17 39.89 15.04
CA GLN A 457 -8.08 40.84 14.83
C GLN A 457 -8.61 42.29 14.73
N GLN A 458 -9.72 42.51 14.03
CA GLN A 458 -10.37 43.81 13.95
C GLN A 458 -10.90 44.28 15.31
N ALA A 459 -11.48 43.38 16.10
CA ALA A 459 -11.93 43.68 17.45
C ALA A 459 -10.78 44.06 18.40
N ALA A 460 -9.62 43.41 18.28
CA ALA A 460 -8.42 43.73 19.07
C ALA A 460 -7.76 45.06 18.68
N LEU A 461 -8.04 45.59 17.49
CA LEU A 461 -7.51 46.86 16.98
C LEU A 461 -8.41 48.07 17.33
N LEU A 462 -9.61 47.85 17.86
CA LEU A 462 -10.46 48.93 18.36
C LEU A 462 -9.90 49.43 19.70
N PRO A 463 -9.56 50.73 19.84
CA PRO A 463 -9.08 51.26 21.10
C PRO A 463 -10.17 51.13 22.16
N THR A 464 -9.84 50.56 23.31
CA THR A 464 -10.67 50.69 24.51
C THR A 464 -10.82 52.19 24.79
N MET A 465 -12.03 52.72 24.62
CA MET A 465 -12.33 54.11 24.97
C MET A 465 -11.87 54.34 26.41
N PRO A 466 -11.07 55.38 26.70
CA PRO A 466 -10.79 55.72 28.08
C PRO A 466 -12.10 56.12 28.76
N ASP A 467 -12.39 55.52 29.91
CA ASP A 467 -13.50 55.91 30.78
C ASP A 467 -13.35 57.40 31.12
N ASN A 468 -14.16 58.23 30.48
CA ASN A 468 -14.33 59.62 30.86
C ASN A 468 -15.36 59.64 32.00
N ASN A 469 -14.88 59.50 33.24
CA ASN A 469 -15.60 59.95 34.43
C ASN A 469 -14.90 61.20 34.96
N ASP A 470 -15.53 62.34 34.66
CA ASP A 470 -15.50 63.54 35.50
C ASP A 470 -16.19 63.26 36.86
#